data_AF-A0A6B3I540-F1
#
_entry.id   AF-A0A6B3I540-F1
#
_cell.length_a   1.000
_cell.length_b   1.000
_cell.length_c   1.000
_cell.angle_alpha   90.00
_cell.angle_beta   90.00
_cell.angle_gamma   90.00
#
_symmetry.space_group_name_H-M   'P 1'
#
loop_
_entity.id
_entity.type
_entity.pdbx_description
1 polymer ?
#
loop_
_entity_poly.entity_id
_entity_poly.type
_entity_poly.pdbx_seq_one_letter_code
_entity_poly.pdbx_strand_id
1 'polypeptide(L)'
;RATRLRSGDLDGAILPPNLAKGFKDDKAKKTYAANSYDYRTVTLPTGNKVAGDTAVRRALDVAVDRQTMVDAILNGSGKPAYGPVPTDSEWFTKGTERTHDVAAAKKILDEAGWIPGKDGVRVKDGVRATFPLWYLSGDKLRQEHALAYASDAKK
;
A
#
# COMPACT_ATOMS: atom_id res chain seq x y z
N ARG A 1 -18.78 10.29 6.13
CA ARG A 1 -18.51 11.65 5.58
C ARG A 1 -19.29 11.90 4.28
N ALA A 2 -19.11 11.10 3.21
CA ALA A 2 -19.83 11.29 1.95
C ALA A 2 -21.36 11.36 2.09
N THR A 3 -22.01 10.44 2.83
CA THR A 3 -23.47 10.48 3.07
C THR A 3 -23.92 11.78 3.72
N ARG A 4 -23.20 12.22 4.76
CA ARG A 4 -23.47 13.48 5.47
C ARG A 4 -23.24 14.72 4.61
N LEU A 5 -22.30 14.66 3.67
CA LEU A 5 -22.17 15.70 2.65
C LEU A 5 -23.40 15.75 1.74
N ARG A 6 -23.94 14.60 1.35
CA ARG A 6 -25.12 14.53 0.48
C ARG A 6 -26.38 15.04 1.17
N SER A 7 -26.55 14.73 2.45
CA SER A 7 -27.70 15.20 3.24
C SER A 7 -27.63 16.68 3.64
N GLY A 8 -26.46 17.31 3.52
CA GLY A 8 -26.25 18.70 3.93
C GLY A 8 -25.83 18.86 5.39
N ASP A 9 -25.59 17.77 6.13
CA ASP A 9 -25.09 17.80 7.51
C ASP A 9 -23.62 18.28 7.62
N LEU A 10 -22.94 18.40 6.48
CA LEU A 10 -21.55 18.85 6.35
C LEU A 10 -21.42 19.77 5.15
N ASP A 11 -20.84 20.95 5.36
CA ASP A 11 -20.51 21.90 4.29
C ASP A 11 -19.28 21.49 3.47
N GLY A 12 -18.40 20.67 4.05
CA GLY A 12 -17.18 20.21 3.39
C GLY A 12 -16.56 18.97 4.06
N ALA A 13 -15.87 18.16 3.27
CA ALA A 13 -15.07 17.05 3.75
C ALA A 13 -14.03 16.62 2.71
N ILE A 14 -12.90 16.12 3.21
CA ILE A 14 -11.95 15.37 2.39
C ILE A 14 -12.53 13.97 2.15
N LEU A 15 -12.65 13.60 0.88
CA LEU A 15 -13.14 12.31 0.43
C LEU A 15 -12.05 11.57 -0.37
N PRO A 16 -11.94 10.24 -0.24
CA PRO A 16 -11.14 9.44 -1.15
C PRO A 16 -11.64 9.59 -2.60
N PRO A 17 -10.77 9.40 -3.62
CA PRO A 17 -11.10 9.62 -5.03
C PRO A 17 -12.37 8.90 -5.52
N ASN A 18 -12.57 7.65 -5.09
CA ASN A 18 -13.75 6.85 -5.44
C ASN A 18 -15.07 7.47 -4.95
N LEU A 19 -15.08 8.09 -3.77
CA LEU A 19 -16.25 8.77 -3.21
C LEU A 19 -16.41 10.19 -3.78
N ALA A 20 -15.30 10.90 -4.03
CA ALA A 20 -15.31 12.24 -4.59
C ALA A 20 -15.91 12.28 -6.01
N LYS A 21 -15.68 11.22 -6.82
CA LYS A 21 -16.27 11.10 -8.17
C LYS A 21 -17.79 11.26 -8.18
N GLY A 22 -18.48 10.83 -7.12
CA GLY A 22 -19.92 10.96 -6.99
C GLY A 22 -20.43 12.39 -6.79
N PHE A 23 -19.56 13.38 -6.66
CA PHE A 23 -19.88 14.81 -6.51
C PHE A 23 -19.38 15.65 -7.69
N LYS A 24 -18.84 15.03 -8.75
CA LYS A 24 -18.23 15.75 -9.89
C LYS A 24 -19.21 16.70 -10.59
N ASP A 25 -20.46 16.27 -10.74
CA ASP A 25 -21.51 17.00 -11.44
C ASP A 25 -22.53 17.64 -10.47
N ASP A 26 -22.23 17.69 -9.17
CA ASP A 26 -23.07 18.34 -8.16
C ASP A 26 -23.05 19.86 -8.38
N LYS A 27 -24.22 20.48 -8.60
CA LYS A 27 -24.33 21.93 -8.84
C LYS A 27 -24.24 22.77 -7.54
N ALA A 28 -24.49 22.14 -6.39
CA ALA A 28 -24.45 22.80 -5.08
C ALA A 28 -23.08 22.69 -4.40
N LYS A 29 -22.21 21.79 -4.85
CA LYS A 29 -20.90 21.54 -4.24
C LYS A 29 -19.81 21.56 -5.29
N LYS A 30 -18.65 22.09 -4.93
CA LYS A 30 -17.48 22.10 -5.80
C LYS A 30 -16.45 21.11 -5.29
N THR A 31 -16.01 20.22 -6.18
CA THR A 31 -14.93 19.27 -5.91
C THR A 31 -13.59 19.88 -6.31
N TYR A 32 -12.63 19.88 -5.40
CA TYR A 32 -11.26 20.32 -5.66
C TYR A 32 -10.30 19.15 -5.54
N ALA A 33 -9.39 19.01 -6.50
CA ALA A 33 -8.24 18.12 -6.38
C ALA A 33 -7.09 18.88 -5.73
N ALA A 34 -6.52 18.34 -4.66
CA ALA A 34 -5.37 18.92 -3.96
C ALA A 34 -4.16 17.99 -4.10
N ASN A 35 -3.03 18.55 -4.52
CA ASN A 35 -1.74 17.86 -4.44
C ASN A 35 -1.24 17.90 -3.00
N SER A 36 -0.71 16.78 -2.50
CA SER A 36 -0.20 16.69 -1.14
C SER A 36 1.09 15.87 -1.11
N TYR A 37 1.86 16.06 -0.05
CA TYR A 37 3.02 15.23 0.30
C TYR A 37 2.63 14.02 1.17
N ASP A 38 1.33 13.77 1.35
CA ASP A 38 0.83 12.65 2.13
C ASP A 38 1.05 11.33 1.38
N TYR A 39 1.56 10.32 2.07
CA TYR A 39 1.82 9.00 1.51
C TYR A 39 1.27 7.90 2.43
N ARG A 40 1.09 6.72 1.85
CA ARG A 40 0.71 5.50 2.60
C ARG A 40 1.85 4.51 2.51
N THR A 41 2.09 3.80 3.59
CA THR A 41 3.14 2.80 3.68
C THR A 41 2.72 1.68 4.62
N VAL A 42 3.27 0.48 4.40
CA VAL A 42 3.26 -0.61 5.37
C VAL A 42 4.56 -0.56 6.15
N THR A 43 4.46 -0.34 7.45
CA THR A 43 5.63 -0.38 8.35
C THR A 43 5.80 -1.81 8.87
N LEU A 44 7.00 -2.36 8.66
CA LEU A 44 7.35 -3.71 9.07
C LEU A 44 8.21 -3.66 10.35
N PRO A 45 7.76 -4.23 11.48
CA PRO A 45 8.48 -4.15 12.75
C PRO A 45 9.78 -4.96 12.71
N THR A 46 10.91 -4.30 12.94
CA THR A 46 12.24 -4.92 12.86
C THR A 46 12.53 -5.92 14.00
N GLY A 47 11.79 -5.84 15.10
CA GLY A 47 11.87 -6.80 16.21
C GLY A 47 11.04 -8.08 16.02
N ASN A 48 10.26 -8.20 14.93
CA ASN A 48 9.46 -9.39 14.66
C ASN A 48 10.33 -10.51 14.07
N LYS A 49 10.07 -11.77 14.44
CA LYS A 49 10.86 -12.94 13.97
C LYS A 49 10.89 -13.12 12.45
N VAL A 50 9.87 -12.64 11.73
CA VAL A 50 9.74 -12.73 10.27
C VAL A 50 10.09 -11.38 9.64
N ALA A 51 9.34 -10.33 10.00
CA ALA A 51 9.51 -9.01 9.41
C ALA A 51 10.81 -8.29 9.84
N GLY A 52 11.51 -8.82 10.85
CA GLY A 52 12.85 -8.43 11.27
C GLY A 52 13.95 -8.92 10.33
N ASP A 53 13.71 -9.96 9.53
CA ASP A 53 14.64 -10.39 8.49
C ASP A 53 14.64 -9.38 7.34
N THR A 54 15.82 -8.82 7.04
CA THR A 54 15.99 -7.85 5.95
C THR A 54 15.63 -8.45 4.58
N ALA A 55 15.86 -9.75 4.37
CA ALA A 55 15.48 -10.41 3.14
C ALA A 55 13.96 -10.44 2.95
N VAL A 56 13.21 -10.67 4.02
CA VAL A 56 11.73 -10.61 3.99
C VAL A 56 11.26 -9.20 3.62
N ARG A 57 11.83 -8.16 4.23
CA ARG A 57 11.44 -6.77 3.90
C ARG A 57 11.75 -6.41 2.46
N ARG A 58 12.92 -6.81 1.94
CA ARG A 58 13.32 -6.57 0.54
C ARG A 58 12.42 -7.33 -0.44
N ALA A 59 12.12 -8.59 -0.15
CA ALA A 59 11.24 -9.41 -0.98
C ALA A 59 9.83 -8.80 -1.04
N LEU A 60 9.27 -8.37 0.09
CA LEU A 60 7.97 -7.70 0.14
C LEU A 60 7.99 -6.36 -0.61
N ASP A 61 9.09 -5.60 -0.54
CA ASP A 61 9.20 -4.31 -1.22
C ASP A 61 9.16 -4.45 -2.75
N VAL A 62 9.72 -5.53 -3.30
CA VAL A 62 9.68 -5.83 -4.75
C VAL A 62 8.46 -6.64 -5.18
N ALA A 63 7.81 -7.38 -4.28
CA ALA A 63 6.59 -8.14 -4.56
C ALA A 63 5.34 -7.27 -4.74
N VAL A 64 5.35 -6.03 -4.24
CA VAL A 64 4.18 -5.15 -4.21
C VAL A 64 3.97 -4.42 -5.53
N ASP A 65 2.76 -4.54 -6.08
CA ASP A 65 2.35 -3.81 -7.28
C ASP A 65 1.75 -2.45 -6.94
N ARG A 66 2.66 -1.47 -6.75
CA ARG A 66 2.29 -0.10 -6.39
C ARG A 66 1.43 0.57 -7.45
N GLN A 67 1.66 0.27 -8.73
CA GLN A 67 0.93 0.90 -9.82
C GLN A 67 -0.50 0.39 -9.84
N THR A 68 -0.70 -0.93 -9.73
CA THR A 68 -2.04 -1.53 -9.62
C THR A 68 -2.80 -0.97 -8.41
N MET A 69 -2.15 -0.74 -7.27
CA MET A 69 -2.80 -0.11 -6.11
C MET A 69 -3.24 1.33 -6.38
N VAL A 70 -2.41 2.14 -7.06
CA VAL A 70 -2.79 3.50 -7.46
C VAL A 70 -4.00 3.48 -8.39
N ASP A 71 -4.00 2.59 -9.37
CA ASP A 71 -5.07 2.52 -10.36
C ASP A 71 -6.38 1.98 -9.76
N ALA A 72 -6.31 0.90 -8.98
CA ALA A 72 -7.49 0.23 -8.45
C ALA A 72 -8.08 0.87 -7.18
N ILE A 73 -7.23 1.37 -6.27
CA ILE A 73 -7.67 1.90 -4.97
C ILE A 73 -7.85 3.42 -5.06
N LEU A 74 -6.93 4.12 -5.73
CA LEU A 74 -6.96 5.58 -5.85
C LEU A 74 -7.59 6.06 -7.16
N ASN A 75 -8.06 5.19 -8.04
CA ASN A 75 -8.56 5.55 -9.38
C ASN A 75 -7.57 6.43 -10.16
N GLY A 76 -6.29 6.10 -10.10
CA GLY A 76 -5.21 6.87 -10.73
C GLY A 76 -4.88 8.20 -10.04
N SER A 77 -5.56 8.53 -8.93
CA SER A 77 -5.33 9.79 -8.19
C SER A 77 -4.19 9.64 -7.17
N GLY A 78 -2.98 9.40 -7.69
CA GLY A 78 -1.77 9.24 -6.90
C GLY A 78 -0.58 8.83 -7.76
N LYS A 79 0.56 8.56 -7.12
CA LYS A 79 1.76 8.03 -7.76
C LYS A 79 2.36 6.92 -6.89
N PRO A 80 3.02 5.91 -7.48
CA PRO A 80 3.80 4.94 -6.71
C PRO A 80 4.78 5.63 -5.76
N ALA A 81 4.72 5.27 -4.48
CA ALA A 81 5.61 5.81 -3.45
C ALA A 81 6.75 4.82 -3.16
N TYR A 82 7.97 5.35 -3.09
CA TYR A 82 9.20 4.59 -2.83
C TYR A 82 9.90 5.00 -1.53
N GLY A 83 9.33 5.98 -0.83
CA GLY A 83 9.84 6.59 0.38
C GLY A 83 8.98 7.79 0.79
N PRO A 84 9.43 8.60 1.75
CA PRO A 84 8.68 9.77 2.24
C PRO A 84 8.74 10.98 1.31
N VAL A 85 9.64 10.99 0.33
CA VAL A 85 9.81 12.07 -0.64
C VAL A 85 9.11 11.70 -1.95
N PRO A 86 8.19 12.53 -2.49
CA PRO A 86 7.54 12.27 -3.77
C PRO A 86 8.52 12.14 -4.92
N THR A 87 8.24 11.26 -5.89
CA THR A 87 9.14 10.94 -7.00
C THR A 87 9.39 12.10 -7.98
N ASP A 88 8.51 13.10 -7.99
CA ASP A 88 8.62 14.32 -8.77
C ASP A 88 9.29 15.49 -8.01
N SER A 89 9.66 15.27 -6.75
CA SER A 89 10.42 16.24 -5.97
C SER A 89 11.87 16.31 -6.44
N GLU A 90 12.45 17.53 -6.44
CA GLU A 90 13.88 17.73 -6.69
C GLU A 90 14.79 17.04 -5.64
N TRP A 91 14.27 16.78 -4.44
CA TRP A 91 14.98 16.09 -3.36
C TRP A 91 14.83 14.56 -3.41
N PHE A 92 14.10 14.02 -4.39
CA PHE A 92 13.98 12.58 -4.55
C PHE A 92 15.28 11.97 -5.07
N THR A 93 15.76 10.94 -4.39
CA THR A 93 16.93 10.18 -4.86
C THR A 93 16.51 9.26 -6.00
N LYS A 94 16.76 9.68 -7.24
CA LYS A 94 16.50 8.88 -8.46
C LYS A 94 17.28 7.56 -8.46
N GLY A 95 16.72 6.53 -9.10
CA GLY A 95 17.28 5.18 -9.11
C GLY A 95 16.96 4.39 -7.83
N THR A 96 16.32 5.03 -6.86
CA THR A 96 15.73 4.37 -5.71
C THR A 96 14.27 4.08 -5.96
N GLU A 97 13.85 3.68 -7.15
CA GLU A 97 12.54 3.06 -7.40
C GLU A 97 12.66 1.54 -7.38
N ARG A 98 11.55 0.81 -7.18
CA ARG A 98 11.51 -0.65 -7.29
C ARG A 98 10.37 -1.11 -8.16
N THR A 99 10.74 -1.82 -9.20
CA THR A 99 9.80 -2.48 -10.09
C THR A 99 9.13 -3.65 -9.36
N HIS A 100 7.85 -3.86 -9.64
CA HIS A 100 7.14 -5.04 -9.20
C HIS A 100 7.72 -6.29 -9.89
N ASP A 101 8.33 -7.17 -9.10
CA ASP A 101 8.96 -8.41 -9.57
C ASP A 101 8.82 -9.53 -8.53
N VAL A 102 7.79 -10.36 -8.73
CA VAL A 102 7.49 -11.51 -7.88
C VAL A 102 8.58 -12.59 -7.99
N ALA A 103 9.21 -12.75 -9.15
CA ALA A 103 10.27 -13.74 -9.33
C ALA A 103 11.52 -13.34 -8.53
N ALA A 104 11.89 -12.07 -8.57
CA ALA A 104 12.95 -11.52 -7.73
C ALA A 104 12.61 -11.65 -6.23
N ALA A 105 11.37 -11.36 -5.82
CA ALA A 105 10.94 -11.55 -4.44
C ALA A 105 11.16 -12.99 -3.95
N LYS A 106 10.74 -13.98 -4.75
CA LYS A 106 10.92 -15.40 -4.45
C LYS A 106 12.40 -15.77 -4.34
N LYS A 107 13.21 -15.31 -5.29
CA LYS A 107 14.66 -15.53 -5.28
C LYS A 107 15.33 -14.97 -4.03
N ILE A 108 15.00 -13.74 -3.62
CA ILE A 108 15.53 -13.12 -2.39
C ILE A 108 15.21 -13.99 -1.16
N LEU A 109 14.00 -14.54 -1.09
CA LEU A 109 13.58 -15.41 0.02
C LEU A 109 14.28 -16.77 -0.03
N ASP A 110 14.40 -17.39 -1.21
CA ASP A 110 15.10 -18.66 -1.42
C ASP A 110 16.57 -18.56 -0.99
N GLU A 111 17.28 -17.51 -1.45
CA GLU A 111 18.68 -17.23 -1.09
C GLU A 111 18.86 -16.96 0.41
N ALA A 112 17.83 -16.44 1.08
CA ALA A 112 17.84 -16.19 2.52
C ALA A 112 17.40 -17.40 3.37
N GLY A 113 17.11 -18.55 2.75
CA GLY A 113 16.74 -19.79 3.42
C GLY A 113 15.26 -19.89 3.82
N TRP A 114 14.40 -19.02 3.30
CA TRP A 114 12.95 -19.11 3.49
C TRP A 114 12.36 -20.03 2.42
N ILE A 115 12.17 -21.32 2.71
CA ILE A 115 11.72 -22.30 1.72
C ILE A 115 10.20 -22.53 1.82
N PRO A 116 9.46 -22.71 0.70
CA PRO A 116 8.03 -23.04 0.76
C PRO A 116 7.76 -24.29 1.62
N GLY A 117 6.86 -24.16 2.60
CA GLY A 117 6.33 -25.28 3.37
C GLY A 117 5.26 -26.06 2.59
N LYS A 118 4.72 -27.12 3.21
CA LYS A 118 3.69 -27.98 2.61
C LYS A 118 2.41 -27.24 2.20
N ASP A 119 2.12 -26.11 2.85
CA ASP A 119 0.96 -25.26 2.61
C ASP A 119 1.32 -24.00 1.81
N GLY A 120 2.51 -23.96 1.19
CA GLY A 120 3.00 -22.85 0.38
C GLY A 120 3.53 -21.66 1.20
N VAL A 121 3.24 -21.58 2.50
CA VAL A 121 3.81 -20.55 3.38
C VAL A 121 5.28 -20.88 3.62
N ARG A 122 6.16 -19.91 3.39
CA ARG A 122 7.60 -20.10 3.55
C ARG A 122 8.00 -20.31 5.01
N VAL A 123 9.02 -21.14 5.24
CA VAL A 123 9.53 -21.53 6.55
C VAL A 123 11.05 -21.39 6.58
N LYS A 124 11.58 -20.90 7.70
CA LYS A 124 13.02 -20.83 7.99
C LYS A 124 13.21 -21.10 9.48
N ASP A 125 14.10 -22.03 9.83
CA ASP A 125 14.42 -22.38 11.23
C ASP A 125 13.19 -22.70 12.10
N GLY A 126 12.20 -23.40 11.51
CA GLY A 126 10.93 -23.74 12.17
C GLY A 126 9.95 -22.56 12.32
N VAL A 127 10.34 -21.35 11.92
CA VAL A 127 9.48 -20.16 11.90
C VAL A 127 8.74 -20.07 10.57
N ARG A 128 7.41 -19.97 10.63
CA ARG A 128 6.56 -19.71 9.46
C ARG A 128 6.55 -18.21 9.16
N ALA A 129 6.61 -17.84 7.88
CA ALA A 129 6.58 -16.46 7.41
C ALA A 129 5.16 -15.85 7.52
N THR A 130 4.69 -15.66 8.75
CA THR A 130 3.35 -15.14 9.04
C THR A 130 3.42 -14.11 10.16
N PHE A 131 2.76 -12.98 9.96
CA PHE A 131 2.64 -11.91 10.95
C PHE A 131 1.37 -11.10 10.67
N PRO A 132 0.77 -10.46 11.70
CA PRO A 132 -0.42 -9.63 11.50
C PRO A 132 -0.07 -8.32 10.78
N LEU A 133 -0.97 -7.88 9.90
CA LEU A 133 -0.95 -6.55 9.28
C LEU A 133 -2.14 -5.75 9.79
N TRP A 134 -1.87 -4.68 10.53
CA TRP A 134 -2.90 -3.85 11.16
C TRP A 134 -3.24 -2.62 10.30
N TYR A 135 -4.51 -2.23 10.32
CA TYR A 135 -4.98 -0.96 9.79
C TYR A 135 -6.04 -0.38 10.74
N LEU A 136 -6.30 0.93 10.63
CA LEU A 136 -7.29 1.60 11.48
C LEU A 136 -8.70 1.21 11.05
N SER A 137 -9.51 0.73 12.01
CA SER A 137 -10.93 0.44 11.76
C SER A 137 -11.68 1.70 11.29
N GLY A 138 -12.56 1.53 10.30
CA GLY A 138 -13.30 2.64 9.68
C GLY A 138 -12.52 3.44 8.62
N ASP A 139 -11.21 3.23 8.47
CA ASP A 139 -10.41 3.79 7.37
C ASP A 139 -10.41 2.82 6.18
N LYS A 140 -11.42 2.97 5.31
CA LYS A 140 -11.61 2.11 4.14
C LYS A 140 -10.40 2.11 3.20
N LEU A 141 -9.73 3.26 3.05
CA LEU A 141 -8.56 3.36 2.18
C LEU A 141 -7.39 2.53 2.73
N ARG A 142 -7.12 2.61 4.05
CA ARG A 142 -6.08 1.79 4.67
C ARG A 142 -6.44 0.31 4.67
N GLN A 143 -7.72 -0.03 4.81
CA GLN A 143 -8.20 -1.41 4.68
C GLN A 143 -7.91 -1.98 3.29
N GLU A 144 -8.31 -1.28 2.23
CA GLU A 144 -8.08 -1.69 0.84
C GLU A 144 -6.58 -1.81 0.55
N HIS A 145 -5.77 -0.84 0.99
CA HIS A 145 -4.31 -0.88 0.86
C HIS A 145 -3.68 -2.08 1.59
N ALA A 146 -4.09 -2.36 2.84
CA ALA A 146 -3.57 -3.49 3.60
C ALA A 146 -3.95 -4.84 2.97
N LEU A 147 -5.17 -4.97 2.46
CA LEU A 147 -5.62 -6.18 1.78
C LEU A 147 -4.90 -6.40 0.45
N ALA A 148 -4.69 -5.35 -0.33
CA ALA A 148 -3.92 -5.43 -1.58
C ALA A 148 -2.46 -5.82 -1.30
N TYR A 149 -1.81 -5.18 -0.32
CA TYR A 149 -0.46 -5.54 0.11
C TYR A 149 -0.37 -7.00 0.55
N ALA A 150 -1.32 -7.47 1.37
CA ALA A 150 -1.35 -8.86 1.82
C ALA A 150 -1.64 -9.85 0.68
N SER A 151 -2.35 -9.44 -0.37
CA SER A 151 -2.58 -10.23 -1.57
C SER A 151 -1.29 -10.40 -2.37
N ASP A 152 -0.56 -9.29 -2.61
CA ASP A 152 0.72 -9.31 -3.32
C ASP A 152 1.79 -10.10 -2.55
N ALA A 153 1.85 -9.94 -1.23
CA ALA A 153 2.78 -10.68 -0.36
C ALA A 153 2.60 -12.21 -0.40
N LYS A 154 1.45 -12.72 -0.86
CA LYS A 154 1.15 -14.15 -0.97
C LYS A 154 1.54 -14.77 -2.32
N LYS A 155 1.88 -13.95 -3.32
CA LYS A 155 2.20 -14.42 -4.68
C LYS A 155 3.58 -15.04 -4.77
#